data_AF-Q9D9X3-F1
#
_entry.id   AF-Q9D9X3-F1
#
_cell.length_a   1.000
_cell.length_b   1.000
_cell.length_c   1.000
_cell.angle_alpha   90.00
_cell.angle_beta   90.00
_cell.angle_gamma   90.00
#
_symmetry.space_group_name_H-M   'P 1'
#
loop_
_entity.id
_entity.type
_entity.pdbx_description
1 polymer ?
#
loop_
_entity_poly.entity_id
_entity_poly.type
_entity_poly.pdbx_seq_one_letter_code
_entity_poly.pdbx_strand_id
1 'polypeptide(L)'
;MKGPEKEEKLRRAIKQVLKCDVTQSQPLGGVSLPPADCLLSTLCLDAACPDLPAYRTALRNLGSLLKPGGFLVMVDALKSSYYMIGEQKFSSLPLGWETVRDAVEEAGYTIEQFEVISQNYSSTTSNNEGLFSLVGRKPGRSE
;
A
#
# COMPACT_ATOMS: atom_id res chain seq x y z
N MET A 1 11.97 -23.63 1.14
CA MET A 1 11.81 -23.33 2.58
C MET A 1 10.51 -23.95 3.05
N LYS A 2 10.54 -24.78 4.10
CA LYS A 2 9.32 -25.41 4.66
C LYS A 2 8.54 -24.37 5.49
N GLY A 3 7.22 -24.55 5.64
CA GLY A 3 6.33 -23.60 6.34
C GLY A 3 6.89 -23.09 7.69
N PRO A 4 7.22 -23.97 8.64
CA PRO A 4 7.68 -23.57 9.98
C PRO A 4 9.00 -22.77 9.98
N GLU A 5 9.93 -23.09 9.07
CA GLU A 5 11.21 -22.38 8.94
C GLU A 5 10.98 -20.94 8.43
N LYS A 6 10.04 -20.76 7.50
CA LYS A 6 9.69 -19.44 6.96
C LYS A 6 9.04 -18.54 8.00
N GLU A 7 8.13 -19.11 8.80
CA GLU A 7 7.46 -18.41 9.90
C GLU A 7 8.46 -17.92 10.95
N GLU A 8 9.38 -18.79 11.38
CA GLU A 8 10.38 -18.43 12.38
C GLU A 8 11.38 -17.39 11.86
N LYS A 9 11.78 -17.51 10.59
CA LYS A 9 12.60 -16.48 9.93
C LYS A 9 11.89 -15.12 9.92
N LEU A 10 10.60 -15.08 9.58
CA LEU A 10 9.81 -13.85 9.58
C LEU A 10 9.69 -13.26 10.99
N ARG A 11 9.38 -14.09 12.00
CA ARG A 11 9.26 -13.65 13.40
C ARG A 11 10.55 -13.00 13.91
N ARG A 12 11.72 -13.52 13.55
CA ARG A 12 13.03 -12.95 13.91
C ARG A 12 13.37 -11.66 13.15
N ALA A 13 12.84 -11.50 11.94
CA ALA A 13 13.07 -10.33 11.09
C ALA A 13 12.27 -9.11 11.58
N ILE A 14 11.06 -9.31 12.09
CA ILE A 14 10.21 -8.24 12.66
C ILE A 14 10.88 -7.68 13.92
N LYS A 15 11.10 -6.37 13.95
CA LYS A 15 11.76 -5.69 15.08
C LYS A 15 10.79 -4.97 16.01
N GLN A 16 9.66 -4.49 15.48
CA GLN A 16 8.67 -3.72 16.23
C GLN A 16 7.33 -3.70 15.48
N VAL A 17 6.25 -3.50 16.23
CA VAL A 17 4.91 -3.22 15.73
C VAL A 17 4.54 -1.82 16.19
N LEU A 18 4.21 -0.95 15.25
CA LEU A 18 3.95 0.47 15.51
C LEU A 18 2.57 0.86 14.99
N LYS A 19 1.97 1.87 15.63
CA LYS A 19 0.79 2.53 15.07
C LYS A 19 1.19 3.27 13.79
N CYS A 20 0.36 3.16 12.77
CA CYS A 20 0.51 3.86 11.50
C CYS A 20 -0.84 4.46 11.09
N ASP A 21 -0.85 5.71 10.66
CA ASP A 21 -1.98 6.36 10.00
C ASP A 21 -1.48 7.06 8.72
N VAL A 22 -1.68 6.41 7.57
CA VAL A 22 -1.21 6.89 6.26
C VAL A 22 -1.83 8.23 5.85
N THR A 23 -2.96 8.61 6.45
CA THR A 23 -3.63 9.88 6.14
C THR A 23 -2.94 11.09 6.80
N GLN A 24 -2.09 10.85 7.80
CA GLN A 24 -1.31 11.88 8.48
C GLN A 24 0.00 12.16 7.76
N SER A 25 0.44 13.42 7.76
CA SER A 25 1.72 13.84 7.19
C SER A 25 2.94 13.14 7.81
N GLN A 26 2.80 12.67 9.06
CA GLN A 26 3.74 11.79 9.76
C GLN A 26 3.03 10.47 10.05
N PRO A 27 3.11 9.45 9.16
CA PRO A 27 2.32 8.24 9.35
C PRO A 27 2.62 7.47 10.63
N LEU A 28 3.85 7.54 11.14
CA LEU A 28 4.27 6.92 12.40
C LEU A 28 4.13 7.85 13.62
N GLY A 29 3.45 8.99 13.45
CA GLY A 29 3.35 10.03 14.47
C GLY A 29 4.71 10.53 14.93
N GLY A 30 4.91 10.64 16.25
CA GLY A 30 6.17 11.08 16.85
C GLY A 30 7.30 10.03 16.83
N VAL A 31 7.09 8.83 16.28
CA VAL A 31 8.13 7.81 16.21
C VAL A 31 9.10 8.14 15.08
N SER A 32 10.35 8.43 15.43
CA SER A 32 11.42 8.66 14.46
C SER A 32 12.11 7.35 14.11
N LEU A 33 12.00 6.93 12.85
CA LEU A 33 12.75 5.82 12.27
C LEU A 33 13.64 6.32 11.13
N PRO A 34 14.80 5.70 10.89
CA PRO A 34 15.54 5.97 9.66
C PRO A 34 14.64 5.63 8.45
N PRO A 35 14.70 6.42 7.36
CA PRO A 35 13.96 6.09 6.14
C PRO A 35 14.29 4.68 5.67
N ALA A 36 13.27 3.95 5.22
CA ALA A 36 13.37 2.57 4.80
C ALA A 36 13.91 2.45 3.36
N ASP A 37 14.59 1.34 3.08
CA ASP A 37 14.98 0.95 1.73
C ASP A 37 13.76 0.49 0.91
N CYS A 38 12.75 -0.07 1.58
CA CYS A 38 11.53 -0.59 0.97
C CYS A 38 10.34 -0.45 1.92
N LEU A 39 9.18 -0.10 1.37
CA LEU A 39 7.88 -0.15 2.04
C LEU A 39 6.98 -1.15 1.32
N LEU A 40 6.30 -1.98 2.09
CA LEU A 40 5.27 -2.89 1.61
C LEU A 40 3.92 -2.45 2.18
N SER A 41 2.93 -2.24 1.31
CA SER A 41 1.54 -1.99 1.69
C SER A 41 0.62 -2.97 0.96
N THR A 42 -0.27 -3.63 1.70
CA THR A 42 -1.18 -4.64 1.13
C THR A 42 -2.60 -4.42 1.62
N LEU A 43 -3.55 -4.24 0.70
CA LEU A 43 -4.99 -4.07 0.98
C LEU A 43 -5.27 -3.01 2.06
N CYS A 44 -4.66 -1.83 1.90
CA CYS A 44 -4.62 -0.83 2.96
C CYS A 44 -5.03 0.57 2.48
N LEU A 45 -4.51 1.04 1.35
CA LEU A 45 -4.73 2.43 0.97
C LEU A 45 -6.16 2.66 0.45
N ASP A 46 -6.72 1.67 -0.24
CA ASP A 46 -8.12 1.67 -0.68
C ASP A 46 -9.09 1.74 0.52
N ALA A 47 -8.79 1.04 1.61
CA ALA A 47 -9.61 0.98 2.82
C ALA A 47 -9.40 2.18 3.74
N ALA A 48 -8.19 2.74 3.78
CA ALA A 48 -7.84 3.86 4.66
C ALA A 48 -8.25 5.23 4.10
N CYS A 49 -8.31 5.38 2.78
CA CYS A 49 -8.53 6.68 2.15
C CYS A 49 -10.00 6.88 1.77
N PRO A 50 -10.66 7.97 2.21
CA PRO A 50 -12.06 8.22 1.89
C PRO A 50 -12.29 8.68 0.43
N ASP A 51 -11.27 9.24 -0.21
CA ASP A 51 -11.34 9.80 -1.56
C ASP A 51 -9.97 9.81 -2.25
N LEU A 52 -9.97 10.14 -3.55
CA LEU A 52 -8.76 10.18 -4.37
C LEU A 52 -7.73 11.26 -3.90
N PRO A 53 -8.13 12.47 -3.47
CA PRO A 53 -7.20 13.42 -2.85
C PRO A 53 -6.48 12.87 -1.61
N ALA A 54 -7.20 12.19 -0.72
CA ALA A 54 -6.63 11.54 0.45
C ALA A 54 -5.68 10.40 0.05
N TYR A 55 -6.05 9.59 -0.94
CA TYR A 55 -5.20 8.52 -1.49
C TYR A 55 -3.88 9.06 -2.05
N ARG A 56 -3.93 10.11 -2.87
CA ARG A 56 -2.74 10.81 -3.39
C ARG A 56 -1.87 11.38 -2.28
N THR A 57 -2.50 11.92 -1.22
CA THR A 57 -1.78 12.44 -0.05
C THR A 57 -1.12 11.32 0.74
N ALA A 58 -1.80 10.19 0.94
CA ALA A 58 -1.25 9.02 1.61
C ALA A 58 -0.01 8.47 0.87
N LEU A 59 -0.04 8.39 -0.46
CA LEU A 59 1.13 8.00 -1.27
C LEU A 59 2.34 8.93 -1.07
N ARG A 60 2.11 10.25 -0.99
CA ARG A 60 3.16 11.23 -0.65
C ARG A 60 3.67 11.06 0.77
N ASN A 61 2.78 10.82 1.74
CA ASN A 61 3.13 10.60 3.13
C ASN A 61 4.01 9.35 3.28
N LEU A 62 3.69 8.24 2.59
CA LEU A 62 4.54 7.05 2.52
C LEU A 62 5.92 7.38 1.94
N GLY A 63 5.98 8.30 0.98
CA GLY A 63 7.23 8.77 0.39
C GLY A 63 8.18 9.39 1.42
N SER A 64 7.67 10.01 2.48
CA SER A 64 8.48 10.54 3.58
C SER A 64 9.24 9.47 4.36
N LEU A 65 8.72 8.24 4.38
CA LEU A 65 9.31 7.10 5.07
C LEU A 65 10.35 6.36 4.22
N LEU A 66 10.50 6.69 2.94
CA LEU A 66 11.44 6.05 2.02
C LEU A 66 12.71 6.86 1.81
N LYS A 67 13.85 6.17 1.73
CA LYS A 67 15.10 6.73 1.21
C LYS A 67 14.90 7.18 -0.25
N PRO A 68 15.63 8.20 -0.71
CA PRO A 68 15.81 8.43 -2.14
C PRO A 68 16.32 7.14 -2.82
N GLY A 69 15.72 6.76 -3.95
CA GLY A 69 16.01 5.49 -4.62
C GLY A 69 15.33 4.25 -4.03
N GLY A 70 14.60 4.37 -2.91
CA GLY A 70 13.91 3.27 -2.24
C GLY A 70 12.61 2.83 -2.93
N PHE A 71 12.12 1.65 -2.56
CA PHE A 71 11.00 0.98 -3.24
C PHE A 71 9.69 1.05 -2.47
N LEU A 72 8.60 1.33 -3.18
CA LEU A 72 7.23 1.16 -2.72
C LEU A 72 6.65 -0.08 -3.41
N VAL A 73 6.32 -1.11 -2.63
CA VAL A 73 5.64 -2.32 -3.11
C VAL A 73 4.21 -2.29 -2.61
N MET A 74 3.26 -2.38 -3.52
CA MET A 74 1.84 -2.31 -3.22
C MET A 74 1.10 -3.51 -3.81
N VAL A 75 0.17 -4.05 -3.03
CA VAL A 75 -0.88 -4.93 -3.55
C VAL A 75 -2.20 -4.39 -3.05
N ASP A 76 -3.11 -4.01 -3.93
CA ASP A 76 -4.39 -3.46 -3.49
C ASP A 76 -5.57 -3.89 -4.37
N ALA A 77 -6.80 -3.70 -3.88
CA ALA A 77 -8.01 -4.06 -4.60
C ALA A 77 -8.36 -3.05 -5.70
N LEU A 78 -8.84 -3.54 -6.84
CA LEU A 78 -9.35 -2.69 -7.92
C LEU A 78 -10.88 -2.62 -7.88
N LYS A 79 -11.39 -1.41 -8.07
CA LYS A 79 -12.83 -1.09 -8.16
C LYS A 79 -13.69 -1.68 -7.03
N SER A 80 -13.08 -1.92 -5.88
CA SER A 80 -13.78 -2.36 -4.67
C SER A 80 -14.42 -1.15 -4.00
N SER A 81 -15.70 -1.21 -3.70
CA SER A 81 -16.37 -0.16 -2.92
C SER A 81 -16.60 -0.58 -1.47
N TYR A 82 -16.40 -1.86 -1.15
CA TYR A 82 -16.51 -2.37 0.22
C TYR A 82 -15.78 -3.70 0.43
N TYR A 83 -15.56 -4.01 1.70
CA TYR A 83 -15.19 -5.35 2.15
C TYR A 83 -15.89 -5.68 3.47
N MET A 84 -15.96 -6.96 3.80
CA MET A 84 -16.61 -7.49 5.00
C MET A 84 -15.57 -8.05 5.97
N ILE A 85 -15.70 -7.72 7.26
CA ILE A 85 -14.97 -8.35 8.36
C ILE A 85 -15.99 -8.96 9.30
N GLY A 86 -16.17 -10.28 9.20
CA GLY A 86 -17.33 -10.94 9.78
C GLY A 86 -18.61 -10.39 9.13
N GLU A 87 -19.53 -9.91 9.96
CA GLU A 87 -20.79 -9.32 9.51
C GLU A 87 -20.69 -7.81 9.24
N GLN A 88 -19.59 -7.18 9.63
CA GLN A 88 -19.41 -5.73 9.50
C GLN A 88 -18.91 -5.36 8.11
N LYS A 89 -19.62 -4.43 7.46
CA LYS A 89 -19.22 -3.82 6.19
C LYS A 89 -18.35 -2.59 6.43
N PHE A 90 -17.24 -2.50 5.72
CA PHE A 90 -16.34 -1.35 5.66
C PHE A 90 -16.30 -0.79 4.24
N SER A 91 -16.15 0.53 4.11
CA SER A 91 -15.94 1.17 2.80
C SER A 91 -14.54 0.89 2.28
N SER A 92 -14.42 0.78 0.96
CA SER A 92 -13.15 0.85 0.24
C SER A 92 -13.33 1.86 -0.89
N LEU A 93 -12.25 2.56 -1.26
CA LEU A 93 -12.21 3.53 -2.32
C LEU A 93 -12.09 2.82 -3.68
N PRO A 94 -13.13 2.85 -4.53
CA PRO A 94 -13.10 2.15 -5.80
C PRO A 94 -12.17 2.88 -6.78
N LEU A 95 -10.99 2.30 -7.02
CA LEU A 95 -10.01 2.82 -7.97
C LEU A 95 -9.80 1.87 -9.15
N GLY A 96 -9.74 2.44 -10.37
CA GLY A 96 -9.25 1.73 -11.55
C GLY A 96 -7.72 1.75 -11.61
N TRP A 97 -7.14 0.82 -12.36
CA TRP A 97 -5.68 0.69 -12.48
C TRP A 97 -5.01 1.95 -13.07
N GLU A 98 -5.68 2.65 -14.01
CA GLU A 98 -5.19 3.92 -14.56
C GLU A 98 -5.09 5.00 -13.48
N THR A 99 -6.14 5.14 -12.65
CA THR A 99 -6.14 6.10 -11.54
C THR A 99 -5.07 5.79 -10.50
N VAL A 100 -4.83 4.51 -10.22
CA VAL A 100 -3.73 4.08 -9.33
C VAL A 100 -2.38 4.47 -9.92
N ARG A 101 -2.14 4.16 -11.19
CA ARG A 101 -0.91 4.50 -11.90
C ARG A 101 -0.64 6.01 -11.83
N ASP A 102 -1.63 6.81 -12.24
CA ASP A 102 -1.51 8.26 -12.29
C ASP A 102 -1.26 8.85 -10.89
N ALA A 103 -1.96 8.36 -9.86
CA ALA A 103 -1.76 8.81 -8.49
C ALA A 103 -0.37 8.48 -7.93
N VAL A 104 0.20 7.32 -8.29
CA VAL A 104 1.55 6.91 -7.89
C VAL A 104 2.60 7.77 -8.59
N GLU A 105 2.45 8.04 -9.88
CA GLU A 105 3.35 8.93 -10.63
C GLU A 105 3.27 10.37 -10.12
N GLU A 106 2.07 10.89 -9.86
CA GLU A 106 1.86 12.22 -9.26
C GLU A 106 2.43 12.34 -7.84
N ALA A 107 2.46 11.25 -7.09
CA ALA A 107 3.13 11.19 -5.78
C ALA A 107 4.66 11.17 -5.89
N GLY A 108 5.19 11.14 -7.12
CA GLY A 108 6.60 11.26 -7.43
C GLY A 108 7.34 9.93 -7.49
N TYR A 109 6.66 8.81 -7.69
CA TYR A 109 7.32 7.51 -7.90
C TYR A 109 7.45 7.19 -9.39
N THR A 110 8.56 6.58 -9.78
CA THR A 110 8.68 5.91 -11.08
C THR A 110 8.15 4.49 -10.94
N ILE A 111 7.17 4.10 -11.76
CA ILE A 111 6.63 2.74 -11.74
C ILE A 111 7.58 1.82 -12.52
N GLU A 112 8.17 0.84 -11.82
CA GLU A 112 9.02 -0.17 -12.44
C GLU A 112 8.21 -1.40 -12.88
N GLN A 113 7.16 -1.75 -12.13
CA GLN A 113 6.26 -2.86 -12.45
C GLN A 113 4.82 -2.52 -12.05
N PHE A 114 3.86 -2.87 -12.89
CA PHE A 114 2.43 -2.83 -12.59
C PHE A 114 1.76 -4.03 -13.23
N GLU A 115 1.21 -4.93 -12.42
CA GLU A 115 0.46 -6.09 -12.88
C GLU A 115 -0.97 -6.03 -12.36
N VAL A 116 -1.94 -6.16 -13.26
CA VAL A 116 -3.35 -6.36 -12.88
C VAL A 116 -3.59 -7.86 -12.75
N ILE A 117 -4.08 -8.26 -11.58
CA ILE A 117 -4.36 -9.65 -11.24
C ILE A 117 -5.88 -9.85 -11.34
N SER A 118 -6.30 -10.73 -12.24
CA SER A 118 -7.72 -11.10 -12.43
C SER A 118 -8.20 -12.02 -11.31
N GLN A 119 -8.20 -11.51 -10.08
CA GLN A 119 -8.64 -12.21 -8.88
C GLN A 119 -9.73 -11.41 -8.17
N ASN A 120 -10.93 -11.99 -8.13
CA ASN A 120 -12.06 -11.45 -7.39
C ASN A 120 -12.26 -12.25 -6.10
N TYR A 121 -12.70 -11.58 -5.05
CA TYR A 121 -13.22 -12.26 -3.87
C TYR A 121 -14.69 -12.65 -4.10
N SER A 122 -15.24 -13.49 -3.22
CA SER A 122 -16.68 -13.73 -3.21
C SER A 122 -17.41 -12.44 -2.86
N SER A 123 -18.62 -12.26 -3.38
CA SER A 123 -19.47 -11.09 -3.08
C SER A 123 -19.81 -10.93 -1.59
N THR A 124 -19.72 -12.03 -0.83
CA THR A 124 -19.82 -12.05 0.64
C THR A 124 -18.61 -11.45 1.35
N THR A 125 -17.47 -11.32 0.67
CA THR A 125 -16.22 -10.78 1.23
C THR A 125 -15.95 -9.38 0.70
N SER A 126 -16.05 -9.15 -0.60
CA SER A 126 -15.80 -7.86 -1.24
C SER A 126 -16.40 -7.85 -2.65
N ASN A 127 -16.60 -6.67 -3.23
CA ASN A 127 -17.02 -6.52 -4.63
C ASN A 127 -15.86 -6.09 -5.56
N ASN A 128 -14.62 -6.43 -5.22
CA ASN A 128 -13.47 -6.07 -6.04
C ASN A 128 -13.55 -6.71 -7.45
N GLU A 129 -13.12 -5.95 -8.46
CA GLU A 129 -12.97 -6.39 -9.84
C GLU A 129 -11.48 -6.59 -10.17
N GLY A 130 -10.82 -7.43 -9.37
CA GLY A 130 -9.39 -7.70 -9.48
C GLY A 130 -8.57 -7.09 -8.36
N LEU A 131 -7.27 -7.36 -8.43
CA LEU A 131 -6.23 -6.76 -7.60
C LEU A 131 -5.17 -6.15 -8.53
N PHE A 132 -4.26 -5.37 -7.98
CA PHE A 132 -3.00 -5.06 -8.65
C PHE A 132 -1.81 -5.38 -7.76
N SER A 133 -0.66 -5.62 -8.38
CA SER A 133 0.66 -5.57 -7.77
C SER A 133 1.47 -4.46 -8.44
N LEU A 134 2.11 -3.60 -7.65
CA LEU A 134 2.89 -2.47 -8.14
C LEU A 134 4.23 -2.40 -7.41
N VAL A 135 5.28 -2.14 -8.17
CA VAL A 135 6.59 -1.75 -7.67
C VAL A 135 6.90 -0.36 -8.20
N GLY A 136 6.87 0.62 -7.31
CA GLY A 136 7.27 1.99 -7.55
C GLY A 136 8.62 2.29 -6.92
N ARG A 137 9.37 3.22 -7.49
CA ARG A 137 10.65 3.67 -6.96
C ARG A 137 10.63 5.16 -6.72
N LYS A 138 11.02 5.56 -5.52
CA LYS A 138 11.22 6.97 -5.20
C LYS A 138 12.48 7.45 -5.95
N PRO A 139 12.44 8.55 -6.71
CA PRO A 139 13.59 9.09 -7.41
C PRO A 139 14.78 9.28 -6.45
N GLY A 140 15.98 9.03 -6.96
CA GLY A 140 17.20 9.43 -6.28
C GLY A 140 17.26 10.95 -6.17
N ARG A 141 18.08 11.47 -5.25
CA ARG A 141 18.52 12.86 -5.38
C ARG A 141 19.35 12.90 -6.67
N SER A 142 18.96 13.74 -7.62
CA SER A 142 19.86 14.13 -8.71
C SER A 142 21.10 14.74 -8.07
N GLU A 143 22.26 14.14 -8.35
CA GLU A 143 23.57 14.69 -7.96
C GLU A 143 23.80 16.07 -8.62
#